data_AF-A0A7D5N4Z2-F1
#
_entry.id   AF-A0A7D5N4Z2-F1
#
_cell.length_a   1.000
_cell.length_b   1.000
_cell.length_c   1.000
_cell.angle_alpha   90.00
_cell.angle_beta   90.00
_cell.angle_gamma   90.00
#
_symmetry.space_group_name_H-M   'P 1'
#
loop_
_entity.id
_entity.type
_entity.pdbx_description
1 polymer ?
#
loop_
_entity_poly.entity_id
_entity_poly.type
_entity_poly.pdbx_seq_one_letter_code
_entity_poly.pdbx_strand_id
1 'polypeptide(L)'
;MGQSAALMNTTGYANLAIGNEALRQNNSGNLNVAIGNEALAANTASSNTALGERAMRSNTSGSLNVGIGNLALASNTTSNANVSIGYRSLDSINSAMGGNTAIGYQSGII
;
A
#
# COMPACT_ATOMS: atom_id res chain seq x y z
N MET A 1 -16.55 -7.61 -10.68
CA MET A 1 -16.01 -6.30 -10.25
C MET A 1 -16.49 -6.07 -8.82
N GLY A 2 -15.56 -5.96 -7.86
CA GLY A 2 -15.83 -6.17 -6.43
C GLY A 2 -16.71 -5.08 -5.79
N GLN A 3 -17.85 -5.51 -5.25
CA GLN A 3 -18.94 -4.71 -4.69
C GLN A 3 -18.56 -3.91 -3.41
N SER A 4 -17.39 -4.15 -2.82
CA SER A 4 -17.00 -3.54 -1.52
C SER A 4 -15.99 -2.40 -1.60
N ALA A 5 -15.40 -2.14 -2.77
CA ALA A 5 -14.31 -1.17 -2.93
C ALA A 5 -14.72 0.31 -2.81
N ALA A 6 -16.00 0.62 -2.99
CA ALA A 6 -16.52 1.99 -2.92
C ALA A 6 -17.18 2.35 -1.57
N LEU A 7 -17.37 1.39 -0.66
CA LEU A 7 -18.29 1.58 0.47
C LEU A 7 -17.67 2.21 1.74
N MET A 8 -16.35 2.46 1.79
CA MET A 8 -15.69 3.03 2.98
C MET A 8 -14.79 4.25 2.72
N ASN A 9 -15.02 5.01 1.64
CA ASN A 9 -14.43 6.36 1.47
C ASN A 9 -15.32 7.38 2.18
N THR A 10 -15.17 7.54 3.50
CA THR A 10 -15.98 8.48 4.30
C THR A 10 -15.63 9.95 4.05
N THR A 11 -14.37 10.26 3.68
CA THR A 11 -13.93 11.61 3.25
C THR A 11 -12.89 11.65 2.12
N GLY A 12 -12.24 10.53 1.80
CA GLY A 12 -11.21 10.46 0.75
C GLY A 12 -11.79 10.44 -0.68
N TYR A 13 -11.14 11.11 -1.63
CA TYR A 13 -11.56 11.15 -3.04
C TYR A 13 -10.54 10.51 -4.00
N ALA A 14 -11.02 10.10 -5.18
CA ALA A 14 -10.24 9.55 -6.29
C ALA A 14 -9.37 8.32 -5.95
N ASN A 15 -9.92 7.40 -5.16
CA ASN A 15 -9.29 6.10 -4.89
C ASN A 15 -9.82 5.00 -5.84
N LEU A 16 -8.96 4.07 -6.24
CA LEU A 16 -9.32 2.86 -6.97
C LEU A 16 -9.06 1.64 -6.09
N ALA A 17 -10.09 0.84 -5.79
CA ALA A 17 -9.94 -0.44 -5.09
C ALA A 17 -10.50 -1.61 -5.92
N ILE A 18 -9.74 -2.68 -6.06
CA ILE A 18 -10.12 -3.91 -6.74
C ILE A 18 -9.61 -5.10 -5.93
N GLY A 19 -10.50 -5.80 -5.24
CA GLY A 19 -10.13 -6.95 -4.41
C GLY A 19 -11.00 -7.04 -3.15
N ASN A 20 -10.92 -8.16 -2.46
CA ASN A 20 -11.53 -8.31 -1.15
C ASN A 20 -10.76 -7.43 -0.14
N GLU A 21 -11.46 -6.62 0.66
CA GLU A 21 -10.89 -5.73 1.69
C GLU A 21 -9.80 -4.74 1.21
N ALA A 22 -9.72 -4.46 -0.09
CA ALA A 22 -8.87 -3.41 -0.62
C ALA A 22 -9.38 -2.04 -0.12
N LEU A 23 -8.49 -1.21 0.44
CA LEU A 23 -8.79 0.10 1.06
C LEU A 23 -9.83 0.09 2.20
N ARG A 24 -10.06 -1.05 2.86
CA ARG A 24 -11.08 -1.21 3.90
C ARG A 24 -11.08 -0.12 4.98
N GLN A 25 -9.92 0.32 5.47
CA GLN A 25 -9.82 1.33 6.54
C GLN A 25 -9.32 2.70 6.05
N ASN A 26 -9.41 2.98 4.75
CA ASN A 26 -8.97 4.27 4.19
C ASN A 26 -9.98 5.40 4.46
N ASN A 27 -9.91 5.98 5.65
CA ASN A 27 -10.89 6.97 6.11
C ASN A 27 -10.71 8.37 5.45
N SER A 28 -9.46 8.81 5.25
CA SER A 28 -9.11 10.16 4.78
C SER A 28 -8.06 10.21 3.66
N GLY A 29 -7.50 9.06 3.26
CA GLY A 29 -6.48 9.01 2.21
C GLY A 29 -7.07 9.24 0.82
N ASN A 30 -6.39 10.05 0.02
CA ASN A 30 -6.77 10.39 -1.35
C ASN A 30 -5.82 9.74 -2.36
N LEU A 31 -6.28 9.58 -3.60
CA LEU A 31 -5.43 9.20 -4.74
C LEU A 31 -4.67 7.86 -4.55
N ASN A 32 -5.29 6.90 -3.86
CA ASN A 32 -4.73 5.57 -3.66
C ASN A 32 -5.24 4.59 -4.72
N VAL A 33 -4.35 3.73 -5.22
CA VAL A 33 -4.69 2.60 -6.09
C VAL A 33 -4.38 1.31 -5.33
N ALA A 34 -5.38 0.46 -5.11
CA ALA A 34 -5.26 -0.80 -4.40
C ALA A 34 -5.88 -1.93 -5.22
N ILE A 35 -5.04 -2.83 -5.73
CA ILE A 35 -5.49 -3.96 -6.56
C ILE A 35 -4.93 -5.24 -5.96
N GLY A 36 -5.79 -6.06 -5.37
CA GLY A 36 -5.42 -7.30 -4.67
C GLY A 36 -6.24 -7.50 -3.40
N ASN A 37 -6.24 -8.73 -2.89
CA ASN A 37 -6.84 -9.01 -1.58
C ASN A 37 -6.07 -8.27 -0.48
N GLU A 38 -6.77 -7.49 0.35
CA GLU A 38 -6.23 -6.67 1.44
C GLU A 38 -5.13 -5.67 1.03
N ALA A 39 -5.06 -5.29 -0.25
CA ALA A 39 -4.16 -4.23 -0.70
C ALA A 39 -4.55 -2.90 -0.02
N LEU A 40 -3.59 -2.23 0.63
CA LEU A 40 -3.82 -0.99 1.41
C LEU A 40 -4.95 -1.10 2.45
N ALA A 41 -5.20 -2.28 3.02
CA ALA A 41 -6.35 -2.52 3.91
C ALA A 41 -6.39 -1.61 5.16
N ALA A 42 -5.23 -1.24 5.71
CA ALA A 42 -5.10 -0.35 6.87
C ALA A 42 -4.43 0.99 6.52
N ASN A 43 -4.65 1.51 5.30
CA ASN A 43 -4.05 2.76 4.86
C ASN A 43 -4.77 3.99 5.39
N THR A 44 -4.06 4.99 5.94
CA THR A 44 -4.64 6.31 6.25
C THR A 44 -3.96 7.48 5.52
N ALA A 45 -3.02 7.17 4.63
CA ALA A 45 -2.21 8.11 3.86
C ALA A 45 -2.72 8.32 2.42
N SER A 46 -2.12 9.25 1.68
CA SER A 46 -2.51 9.56 0.31
C SER A 46 -1.44 9.16 -0.71
N SER A 47 -1.84 9.02 -1.97
CA SER A 47 -0.95 8.83 -3.12
C SER A 47 -0.11 7.56 -3.06
N ASN A 48 -0.70 6.42 -2.68
CA ASN A 48 -0.05 5.12 -2.68
C ASN A 48 -0.59 4.20 -3.79
N THR A 49 0.29 3.43 -4.44
CA THR A 49 -0.10 2.43 -5.46
C THR A 49 0.30 1.03 -5.01
N ALA A 50 -0.67 0.23 -4.58
CA ALA A 50 -0.54 -1.17 -4.20
C ALA A 50 -1.14 -2.12 -5.25
N LEU A 51 -0.33 -3.04 -5.73
CA LEU A 51 -0.76 -4.11 -6.64
C LEU A 51 -0.24 -5.46 -6.14
N GLY A 52 -1.12 -6.33 -5.64
CA GLY A 52 -0.80 -7.65 -5.11
C GLY A 52 -1.58 -7.98 -3.84
N GLU A 53 -1.67 -9.26 -3.47
CA GLU A 53 -2.25 -9.64 -2.16
C GLU A 53 -1.39 -9.04 -1.04
N ARG A 54 -2.03 -8.33 -0.13
CA ARG A 54 -1.44 -7.65 1.03
C ARG A 54 -0.31 -6.65 0.72
N ALA A 55 -0.22 -6.18 -0.53
CA ALA A 55 0.70 -5.08 -0.85
C ALA A 55 0.33 -3.84 -0.02
N MET A 56 1.30 -3.30 0.71
CA MET A 56 1.14 -2.16 1.63
C MET A 56 -0.02 -2.31 2.64
N ARG A 57 -0.28 -3.54 3.12
CA ARG A 57 -1.42 -3.85 4.00
C ARG A 57 -1.51 -2.91 5.22
N SER A 58 -0.38 -2.55 5.85
CA SER A 58 -0.32 -1.82 7.12
C SER A 58 0.21 -0.37 7.03
N ASN A 59 0.04 0.28 5.87
CA ASN A 59 0.58 1.62 5.61
C ASN A 59 -0.19 2.76 6.28
N THR A 60 0.12 3.08 7.54
CA THR A 60 -0.66 4.08 8.29
C THR A 60 -0.46 5.51 7.79
N SER A 61 0.76 6.07 7.80
CA SER A 61 1.04 7.47 7.42
C SER A 61 1.98 7.64 6.23
N GLY A 62 2.57 6.57 5.71
CA GLY A 62 3.45 6.61 4.55
C GLY A 62 2.74 7.06 3.26
N SER A 63 3.17 8.15 2.65
CA SER A 63 2.66 8.66 1.38
C SER A 63 3.66 8.46 0.24
N LEU A 64 3.19 8.48 -1.01
CA LEU A 64 4.02 8.37 -2.22
C LEU A 64 4.73 7.01 -2.36
N ASN A 65 4.15 5.93 -1.83
CA ASN A 65 4.73 4.60 -1.94
C ASN A 65 4.15 3.81 -3.13
N VAL A 66 5.01 3.03 -3.79
CA VAL A 66 4.65 2.08 -4.83
C VAL A 66 5.02 0.69 -4.36
N GLY A 67 4.03 -0.17 -4.15
CA GLY A 67 4.21 -1.57 -3.75
C GLY A 67 3.57 -2.50 -4.76
N ILE A 68 4.39 -3.20 -5.55
CA ILE A 68 3.92 -4.13 -6.58
C ILE A 68 4.47 -5.53 -6.26
N GLY A 69 3.59 -6.47 -6.00
CA GLY A 69 3.95 -7.83 -5.59
C GLY A 69 3.25 -8.23 -4.30
N ASN A 70 3.14 -9.53 -4.09
CA ASN A 70 2.58 -10.06 -2.86
C ASN A 70 3.43 -9.64 -1.66
N LEU A 71 2.80 -9.06 -0.63
CA LEU A 71 3.46 -8.56 0.57
C LEU A 71 4.55 -7.50 0.33
N ALA A 72 4.58 -6.84 -0.83
CA ALA A 72 5.48 -5.71 -1.06
C ALA A 72 5.13 -4.57 -0.07
N LEU A 73 6.12 -4.08 0.70
CA LEU A 73 5.93 -3.04 1.73
C LEU A 73 4.86 -3.36 2.78
N ALA A 74 4.57 -4.64 3.06
CA ALA A 74 3.40 -5.00 3.87
C ALA A 74 3.43 -4.41 5.29
N SER A 75 4.62 -4.20 5.87
CA SER A 75 4.81 -3.61 7.19
C SER A 75 5.34 -2.17 7.18
N ASN A 76 5.34 -1.48 6.04
CA ASN A 76 5.62 -0.05 6.04
C ASN A 76 4.51 0.68 6.81
N THR A 77 4.87 1.51 7.79
CA THR A 77 3.89 2.26 8.60
C THR A 77 3.98 3.75 8.33
N THR A 78 5.18 4.33 8.31
CA THR A 78 5.38 5.79 8.23
C THR A 78 6.33 6.24 7.12
N SER A 79 7.01 5.31 6.44
CA SER A 79 8.02 5.68 5.44
C SER A 79 7.37 6.15 4.14
N ASN A 80 7.91 7.23 3.58
CA ASN A 80 7.42 7.88 2.36
C ASN A 80 8.32 7.56 1.17
N ALA A 81 7.77 7.71 -0.03
CA ALA A 81 8.53 7.69 -1.28
C ALA A 81 9.34 6.40 -1.51
N ASN A 82 8.79 5.24 -1.15
CA ASN A 82 9.43 3.94 -1.40
C ASN A 82 8.89 3.29 -2.68
N VAL A 83 9.77 2.65 -3.45
CA VAL A 83 9.41 1.78 -4.57
C VAL A 83 9.82 0.36 -4.22
N SER A 84 8.85 -0.54 -4.12
CA SER A 84 9.07 -1.96 -3.86
C SER A 84 8.37 -2.80 -4.91
N ILE A 85 9.14 -3.61 -5.63
CA ILE A 85 8.62 -4.48 -6.69
C ILE A 85 9.10 -5.92 -6.45
N GLY A 86 8.19 -6.82 -6.11
CA GLY A 86 8.44 -8.25 -5.95
C GLY A 86 7.83 -8.84 -4.69
N TYR A 87 7.90 -10.17 -4.56
CA TYR A 87 7.35 -10.90 -3.42
C TYR A 87 8.12 -10.56 -2.14
N ARG A 88 7.43 -10.04 -1.11
CA ARG A 88 8.00 -9.63 0.19
C ARG A 88 9.20 -8.68 0.06
N SER A 89 9.24 -7.88 -1.00
CA SER A 89 10.26 -6.83 -1.13
C SER A 89 9.97 -5.69 -0.15
N LEU A 90 11.00 -5.22 0.55
CA LEU A 90 10.93 -4.18 1.59
C LEU A 90 9.87 -4.44 2.65
N ASP A 91 9.70 -5.71 3.06
CA ASP A 91 8.66 -6.10 4.03
C ASP A 91 8.87 -5.43 5.41
N SER A 92 10.11 -5.10 5.79
CA SER A 92 10.45 -4.40 7.03
C SER A 92 11.28 -3.14 6.75
N ILE A 93 10.62 -1.98 6.61
CA ILE A 93 11.30 -0.68 6.60
C ILE A 93 11.19 -0.05 7.99
N ASN A 94 12.33 0.38 8.54
CA ASN A 94 12.37 1.11 9.80
C ASN A 94 11.99 2.59 9.54
N SER A 95 11.02 3.06 10.32
CA SER A 95 10.14 4.23 10.14
C SER A 95 10.74 5.62 9.87
N ALA A 96 12.05 5.78 9.66
CA ALA A 96 12.73 7.08 9.55
C ALA A 96 13.47 7.34 8.22
N MET A 97 13.62 6.35 7.35
CA MET A 97 14.33 6.50 6.07
C MET A 97 13.37 6.22 4.91
N GLY A 98 12.83 7.29 4.31
CA GLY A 98 12.10 7.23 3.04
C GLY A 98 13.04 7.22 1.83
N GLY A 99 12.50 6.97 0.64
CA GLY A 99 13.29 7.03 -0.61
C GLY A 99 13.97 5.72 -1.01
N ASN A 100 13.53 4.56 -0.49
CA ASN A 100 14.15 3.29 -0.81
C ASN A 100 13.61 2.75 -2.15
N THR A 101 14.47 2.10 -2.94
CA THR A 101 14.08 1.32 -4.11
C THR A 101 14.57 -0.11 -3.94
N ALA A 102 13.66 -1.08 -3.96
CA ALA A 102 14.00 -2.50 -3.96
C ALA A 102 13.19 -3.26 -5.00
N ILE A 103 13.86 -4.15 -5.71
CA ILE A 103 13.27 -4.95 -6.77
C ILE A 103 13.79 -6.38 -6.61
N GLY A 104 12.88 -7.34 -6.47
CA GLY A 104 13.22 -8.76 -6.37
C GLY A 104 12.41 -9.55 -5.34
N TYR A 105 12.81 -10.80 -5.14
CA TYR A 105 12.24 -11.70 -4.16
C TYR A 105 12.92 -11.48 -2.80
N GLN A 106 12.15 -11.10 -1.78
CA GLN A 106 12.63 -10.82 -0.42
C GLN A 106 13.76 -9.76 -0.37
N SER A 107 13.83 -8.86 -1.35
CA SER A 107 14.84 -7.81 -1.41
C SER A 107 14.64 -6.76 -0.33
N GLY A 108 15.73 -6.29 0.27
CA GLY A 108 15.75 -5.22 1.28
C GLY A 108 16.26 -3.89 0.74
N ILE A 109 16.56 -2.98 1.66
CA ILE A 109 17.17 -1.66 1.37
C ILE A 109 18.60 -1.89 0.84
N ILE A 110 18.98 -1.13 -0.20
CA ILE A 110 20.37 -1.02 -0.69
C ILE A 110 21.07 0.11 0.08
#